data_AF-A0AAD6XDY3-F1
#
_entry.id   AF-A0AAD6XDY3-F1
#
_cell.length_a   1.000
_cell.length_b   1.000
_cell.length_c   1.000
_cell.angle_alpha   90.00
_cell.angle_beta   90.00
_cell.angle_gamma   90.00
#
_symmetry.space_group_name_H-M   'P 1'
#
loop_
_entity.id
_entity.type
_entity.pdbx_description
1 polymer ?
#
loop_
_entity_poly.entity_id
_entity_poly.type
_entity_poly.pdbx_seq_one_letter_code
_entity_poly.pdbx_strand_id
1 'polypeptide(L)' 'MTLINLPVEVIHEIYRSIVLLVDVASLSTTCQILWEIGREHIYRHLAAAAARSSWAGDRIACVGDYLWNDDIPANLL' A
#
# COMPACT_ATOMS: atom_id res chain seq x y z
N MET A 1 -3.56 23.41 19.98
CA MET A 1 -2.60 23.26 18.86
C MET A 1 -3.06 22.04 18.07
N THR A 2 -3.55 22.22 16.84
CA THR A 2 -4.08 21.13 16.02
C THR A 2 -2.98 20.55 15.14
N LEU A 3 -3.02 19.24 14.88
CA LEU A 3 -2.01 18.52 14.11
C LEU A 3 -1.74 19.13 12.72
N ILE A 4 -2.79 19.65 12.07
CA ILE A 4 -2.74 20.29 10.75
C ILE A 4 -1.94 21.62 10.71
N ASN A 5 -1.60 22.19 11.87
CA ASN A 5 -0.81 23.42 11.95
C ASN A 5 0.70 23.14 12.01
N LEU A 6 1.12 21.88 12.04
CA LEU A 6 2.53 21.51 11.98
C LEU A 6 3.07 21.66 10.55
N PRO A 7 4.38 21.90 10.38
CA PRO A 7 5.02 21.80 9.08
C PRO A 7 4.78 20.44 8.43
N VAL A 8 4.61 20.42 7.11
CA VAL A 8 4.25 19.22 6.36
C VAL A 8 5.30 18.11 6.53
N GLU A 9 6.56 18.47 6.70
CA GLU A 9 7.68 17.57 6.93
C GLU A 9 7.53 16.82 8.26
N VAL A 10 7.04 17.50 9.30
CA VAL A 10 6.77 16.89 10.61
C VAL A 10 5.59 15.92 10.49
N ILE A 11 4.55 16.28 9.73
CA ILE A 11 3.42 15.39 9.47
C ILE A 11 3.88 14.14 8.71
N HIS A 12 4.76 14.28 7.71
CA HIS A 12 5.36 13.14 7.02
C HIS A 12 6.17 12.25 7.97
N GLU A 13 6.91 12.83 8.92
CA GLU A 13 7.68 12.06 9.89
C GLU A 13 6.78 11.29 10.87
N ILE A 14 5.67 11.90 11.28
CA ILE A 14 4.62 11.20 12.06
C ILE A 14 4.12 9.99 11.26
N TYR A 15 3.74 10.18 9.99
CA TYR A 15 3.31 9.05 9.15
C TYR A 15 4.37 7.96 8.99
N ARG A 16 5.65 8.31 8.84
CA ARG A 16 6.75 7.33 8.74
C ARG A 16 6.95 6.52 10.02
N SER A 17 6.58 7.07 11.18
CA SER A 17 6.66 6.38 12.46
C SER A 17 5.55 5.34 12.68
N ILE A 18 4.49 5.37 11.86
CA ILE A 18 3.34 4.47 11.96
C ILE A 18 3.63 3.18 11.18
N VAL A 19 3.57 2.04 11.86
CA VAL A 19 3.93 0.73 11.28
C VAL A 19 2.73 0.04 10.61
N LEU A 20 1.53 0.22 11.18
CA LEU A 20 0.35 -0.50 10.72
C LEU A 20 -0.44 0.33 9.70
N LEU A 21 -0.84 -0.31 8.59
CA LEU A 21 -1.65 0.32 7.55
C LEU A 21 -2.97 0.87 8.11
N VAL A 22 -3.59 0.16 9.06
CA VAL A 22 -4.87 0.60 9.66
C VAL A 22 -4.71 1.94 10.39
N ASP A 23 -3.61 2.14 11.10
CA ASP A 23 -3.36 3.38 11.83
C ASP A 23 -3.06 4.54 10.87
N VAL A 24 -2.33 4.28 9.79
CA VAL A 24 -2.11 5.25 8.70
C VAL A 24 -3.45 5.66 8.09
N ALA A 25 -4.32 4.69 7.79
CA ALA A 25 -5.64 4.95 7.22
C ALA A 25 -6.52 5.74 8.19
N SER A 26 -6.59 5.34 9.46
CA SER A 26 -7.36 6.01 10.50
C SER A 26 -6.94 7.47 10.68
N LEU A 27 -5.63 7.76 10.69
CA LEU A 27 -5.14 9.13 10.77
C LEU A 27 -5.51 9.94 9.52
N SER A 28 -5.35 9.34 8.34
CA SER A 28 -5.59 10.00 7.05
C SER A 28 -7.05 10.38 6.83
N THR A 29 -7.99 9.58 7.33
CA THR A 29 -9.43 9.82 7.15
C THR A 29 -10.01 10.85 8.13
N THR A 30 -9.21 11.39 9.05
CA THR A 30 -9.70 12.40 10.01
C THR A 30 -10.02 13.74 9.37
N CYS A 31 -9.32 14.15 8.31
CA CYS A 31 -9.62 15.36 7.54
C CYS A 31 -8.97 15.36 6.15
N GLN A 32 -9.45 16.25 5.26
CA GLN A 32 -8.97 16.33 3.87
C GLN A 32 -7.45 16.62 3.77
N ILE A 33 -6.91 17.47 4.65
CA ILE A 33 -5.48 17.83 4.61
C ILE A 33 -4.62 16.59 4.89
N LEU A 34 -5.01 15.80 5.91
CA LEU A 34 -4.31 14.57 6.26
C LEU A 34 -4.54 13.48 5.21
N TRP A 35 -5.68 13.47 4.54
CA TRP A 35 -5.92 12.57 3.41
C TRP A 35 -4.95 12.80 2.23
N GLU A 36 -4.75 14.06 1.83
CA GLU A 36 -3.83 14.41 0.73
C GLU A 36 -2.39 13.95 0.99
N ILE A 37 -1.95 14.00 2.25
CA ILE A 37 -0.62 13.57 2.67
C ILE A 37 -0.57 12.04 2.86
N GLY A 38 -1.56 11.51 3.57
CA GLY A 38 -1.62 10.14 4.04
C GLY A 38 -1.84 9.10 2.95
N ARG A 39 -2.54 9.44 1.85
CA ARG A 39 -2.79 8.51 0.73
C ARG A 39 -1.52 7.92 0.12
N GLU A 40 -0.44 8.71 0.07
CA GLU A 40 0.85 8.25 -0.43
C GLU A 40 1.48 7.22 0.51
N HIS A 41 1.34 7.41 1.83
CA HIS A 41 1.81 6.43 2.81
C HIS A 41 0.97 5.15 2.77
N ILE A 42 -0.35 5.26 2.65
CA ILE A 42 -1.25 4.11 2.42
C ILE A 42 -0.79 3.30 1.21
N TYR A 43 -0.55 3.98 0.09
CA TYR A 43 -0.07 3.33 -1.13
C TYR A 43 1.26 2.60 -0.91
N ARG A 44 2.23 3.23 -0.22
CA ARG A 44 3.52 2.59 0.10
C ARG A 44 3.37 1.36 0.97
N HIS A 45 2.50 1.40 1.98
CA HIS A 45 2.22 0.23 2.82
C HIS A 45 1.61 -0.91 2.00
N LEU A 46 0.66 -0.60 1.12
CA LEU A 46 0.05 -1.58 0.22
C LEU A 46 1.07 -2.16 -0.77
N ALA A 47 1.88 -1.31 -1.40
CA ALA A 47 2.93 -1.74 -2.32
C ALA A 47 3.99 -2.62 -1.62
N ALA A 48 4.40 -2.27 -0.40
CA ALA A 48 5.33 -3.07 0.39
C ALA A 48 4.70 -4.40 0.86
N ALA A 49 3.39 -4.43 1.13
CA ALA A 49 2.68 -5.67 1.40
C ALA A 49 2.62 -6.55 0.13
N ALA A 50 2.24 -5.97 -1.01
CA ALA A 50 2.17 -6.65 -2.30
C ALA A 50 3.54 -7.21 -2.72
N ALA A 51 4.62 -6.45 -2.56
CA ALA A 51 5.98 -6.90 -2.86
C ALA A 51 6.46 -8.07 -2.00
N ARG A 52 5.91 -8.24 -0.78
CA ARG A 52 6.20 -9.37 0.11
C ARG A 52 5.33 -10.60 -0.19
N SER A 53 4.18 -10.40 -0.82
CA SER A 53 3.29 -11.48 -1.26
C SER A 53 3.82 -12.06 -2.57
N SER A 54 4.31 -13.29 -2.57
CA SER A 54 4.79 -13.96 -3.79
C SER A 54 3.62 -14.21 -4.74
N TRP A 55 3.36 -13.31 -5.68
CA TRP A 55 2.49 -13.46 -6.88
C TRP A 55 1.03 -13.90 -6.67
N ALA A 56 0.66 -14.39 -5.48
CA ALA A 56 -0.66 -14.87 -5.11
C ALA A 56 -1.55 -13.67 -4.84
N GLY A 57 -2.29 -13.25 -5.87
CA GLY A 57 -3.39 -12.29 -5.76
C GLY A 57 -3.23 -10.98 -6.52
N ASP A 58 -2.07 -10.73 -7.16
CA ASP A 58 -1.78 -9.40 -7.74
C ASP A 58 -1.94 -9.32 -9.28
N ARG A 59 -2.05 -10.46 -9.98
CA ARG A 59 -2.38 -10.53 -11.41
C ARG A 59 -3.37 -11.66 -11.66
N ILE A 60 -4.52 -11.34 -12.26
CA ILE A 60 -5.41 -12.36 -12.84
C ILE A 60 -4.64 -13.00 -14.00
N ALA A 61 -4.25 -14.27 -13.86
CA ALA A 61 -3.72 -15.04 -14.98
C ALA A 61 -4.89 -15.56 -15.81
N CYS A 62 -4.99 -15.13 -17.06
CA CYS A 62 -5.92 -15.72 -18.01
C CYS A 62 -5.34 -17.06 -18.47
N VAL A 63 -5.84 -18.16 -17.89
CA VAL A 63 -5.44 -19.51 -18.29
C VAL A 63 -6.35 -19.96 -19.44
N GLY A 64 -5.74 -20.36 -20.55
CA GLY A 64 -6.44 -20.90 -21.71
C GLY A 64 -5.63 -22.00 -22.37
N ASP A 65 -6.21 -22.61 -23.40
CA ASP A 65 -5.65 -23.66 -24.24
C ASP A 65 -4.39 -23.24 -25.02
N TYR A 66 -4.06 -21.95 -25.02
CA TYR A 66 -2.84 -21.38 -25.58
C TYR A 66 -1.65 -21.35 -24.61
N LEU A 67 -1.84 -21.72 -23.34
CA LEU A 67 -0.79 -21.63 -22.32
C LEU A 67 0.09 -22.89 -22.36
N TRP A 68 1.40 -22.72 -22.47
CA TRP A 68 2.36 -23.82 -22.32
C TRP A 68 2.86 -23.91 -20.87
N ASN A 69 3.36 -25.08 -20.46
CA ASN A 69 3.80 -25.32 -19.08
C ASN A 69 4.88 -24.34 -18.61
N ASP A 70 5.70 -23.83 -19.53
CA ASP A 70 6.77 -22.88 -19.24
C ASP A 70 6.27 -21.43 -19.09
N ASP A 71 5.02 -21.16 -19.51
CA ASP A 71 4.38 -19.85 -19.35
C ASP A 71 3.80 -19.65 -17.92
N ILE A 72 3.74 -20.73 -17.14
CA ILE A 72 3.28 -20.71 -15.75
C ILE A 72 4.48 -20.40 -14.84
N PRO A 73 4.43 -19.33 -14.03
CA PRO A 73 5.48 -19.09 -13.05
C PRO A 73 5.60 -20.23 -12.07
N ALA A 74 6.85 -20.59 -11.75
CA ALA A 74 7.13 -21.61 -10.75
C ALA A 74 6.39 -21.26 -9.44
N ASN A 75 5.73 -22.27 -8.86
CA ASN A 75 4.93 -22.20 -7.63
C ASN A 75 3.50 -21.64 -7.76
N LEU A 76 2.93 -21.61 -8.98
CA LEU A 76 1.49 -21.29 -9.16
C LEU A 76 0.55 -22.49 -8.96
N LEU A 77 1.08 -23.73 -8.98
CA LEU A 77 0.38 -24.99 -8.73
C LEU A 77 0.92 -25.69 -7.48
#